data_AF-A0A075GL08-F1
#
_entry.id   AF-A0A075GL08-F1
#
_cell.length_a   1.000
_cell.length_b   1.000
_cell.length_c   1.000
_cell.angle_alpha   90.00
_cell.angle_beta   90.00
_cell.angle_gamma   90.00
#
_symmetry.space_group_name_H-M   'P 1'
#
loop_
_entity.id
_entity.type
_entity.pdbx_description
1 polymer ?
#
loop_
_entity_poly.entity_id
_entity_poly.type
_entity_poly.pdbx_seq_one_letter_code
_entity_poly.pdbx_strand_id
1 'polypeptide(L)'
;MHSTMRPTRSCRCLADLLGLAPAGLLVPAAFRKPPPCGFTVRLARFVSVAEPALPDLRLASDHLHRGEGTFLSVVHCQRPSCSLTLMDAGTSHEPLGRQMPAFGPCSRSETMMRDTLPAGIVDEVEALKREAGIAACSFVKGGMTLGLGTGSTVRYTVLELGRMIAEEGLEVVGVSTSEATRELAEGLGIPLLELGDAGRIDLTIDGADEFDPDFQLIKGGGGALTREKRVAAASEAMVVVADDRKQVPVLGRFPLPLEVGAADVGAVSEELSSICPGQVSLRGGKDPYVTDNGGHILDCEFGPTISEPLDLEHRILSVEGVVEVGLFVGMCDAVVMSTPSEVLTMVKRGGRLG
;
A
#
# COMPACT_ATOMS: atom_id res chain seq x y z
N MET A 1 23.01 -50.62 33.53
CA MET A 1 21.88 -50.92 32.64
C MET A 1 21.32 -49.60 32.12
N HIS A 2 21.62 -49.23 30.88
CA HIS A 2 20.64 -48.61 29.99
C HIS A 2 21.19 -48.61 28.57
N SER A 3 20.32 -49.08 27.68
CA SER A 3 20.57 -49.44 26.29
C SER A 3 20.40 -48.21 25.40
N THR A 4 21.37 -48.00 24.53
CA THR A 4 21.33 -47.06 23.41
C THR A 4 20.41 -47.58 22.30
N MET A 5 19.34 -46.87 21.98
CA MET A 5 18.55 -47.07 20.75
C MET A 5 19.00 -46.10 19.66
N ARG A 6 19.21 -46.64 18.46
CA ARG A 6 19.56 -45.95 17.20
C ARG A 6 18.31 -45.33 16.56
N PRO A 7 18.40 -44.21 15.81
CA PRO A 7 17.38 -43.84 14.85
C PRO A 7 17.60 -44.57 13.51
N THR A 8 16.54 -45.18 13.01
CA THR A 8 16.40 -45.74 11.67
C THR A 8 16.21 -44.63 10.63
N ARG A 9 16.75 -44.87 9.42
CA ARG A 9 16.60 -44.02 8.22
C ARG A 9 15.22 -44.23 7.58
N SER A 10 14.53 -43.16 7.21
CA SER A 10 13.93 -42.99 5.86
C SER A 10 13.18 -41.66 5.70
N CYS A 11 13.67 -40.79 4.82
CA CYS A 11 12.83 -40.04 3.88
C CYS A 11 13.71 -39.65 2.69
N ARG A 12 13.48 -40.33 1.57
CA ARG A 12 14.00 -39.96 0.26
C ARG A 12 13.02 -38.98 -0.39
N CYS A 13 13.60 -37.97 -1.03
CA CYS A 13 13.15 -37.20 -2.19
C CYS A 13 11.84 -36.39 -2.14
N LEU A 14 11.99 -35.08 -2.40
CA LEU A 14 11.33 -34.44 -3.55
C LEU A 14 12.15 -33.22 -4.01
N ALA A 15 13.34 -33.48 -4.58
CA ALA A 15 14.13 -32.48 -5.29
C ALA A 15 14.51 -33.06 -6.66
N ASP A 16 13.49 -33.39 -7.44
CA ASP A 16 13.57 -33.79 -8.85
C ASP A 16 12.22 -33.48 -9.49
N LEU A 17 11.83 -32.21 -9.49
CA LEU A 17 10.78 -31.71 -10.37
C LEU A 17 11.02 -30.23 -10.58
N LEU A 18 11.58 -29.94 -11.76
CA LEU A 18 11.52 -28.73 -12.57
C LEU A 18 12.85 -28.64 -13.32
N GLY A 19 13.04 -29.56 -14.26
CA GLY A 19 14.16 -29.60 -15.19
C GLY A 19 14.10 -28.44 -16.18
N LEU A 20 14.48 -27.24 -15.75
CA LEU A 20 14.75 -26.10 -16.61
C LEU A 20 15.94 -25.32 -16.06
N ALA A 21 17.14 -25.87 -16.23
CA ALA A 21 18.38 -25.12 -16.17
C ALA A 21 19.12 -25.30 -17.50
N PRO A 22 19.36 -24.22 -18.29
CA PRO A 22 20.36 -24.28 -19.34
C PRO A 22 21.73 -24.51 -18.69
N ALA A 23 22.51 -25.42 -19.26
CA ALA A 23 23.83 -25.77 -18.76
C ALA A 23 24.75 -24.54 -18.68
N GLY A 24 25.35 -24.32 -17.50
CA GLY A 24 26.52 -23.45 -17.34
C GLY A 24 26.33 -22.22 -16.46
N LEU A 25 26.01 -22.40 -15.17
CA LEU A 25 26.33 -21.39 -14.16
C LEU A 25 26.79 -22.09 -12.87
N LEU A 26 28.07 -21.93 -12.51
CA LEU A 26 28.64 -22.40 -11.26
C LEU A 26 28.21 -21.45 -10.13
N VAL A 27 27.29 -21.89 -9.27
CA VAL A 27 26.95 -21.18 -8.03
C VAL A 27 28.13 -21.29 -7.04
N PRO A 28 28.66 -20.18 -6.49
CA PRO A 28 29.75 -20.23 -5.51
C PRO A 28 29.37 -21.06 -4.28
N ALA A 29 30.35 -21.78 -3.71
CA ALA A 29 30.17 -22.77 -2.63
C ALA A 29 29.65 -22.21 -1.27
N ALA A 30 29.34 -20.92 -1.17
CA ALA A 30 28.90 -20.26 0.06
C ALA A 30 27.40 -20.44 0.39
N PHE A 31 26.57 -20.97 -0.52
CA PHE A 31 25.12 -21.10 -0.34
C PHE A 31 24.59 -22.54 -0.23
N ARG A 32 25.39 -23.47 0.32
CA ARG A 32 24.99 -24.89 0.50
C ARG A 32 24.38 -25.24 1.86
N LYS A 33 23.97 -24.26 2.67
CA LYS A 33 23.23 -24.54 3.90
C LYS A 33 21.74 -24.34 3.64
N PRO A 34 20.89 -25.38 3.81
CA PRO A 34 19.45 -25.15 3.83
C PRO A 34 19.12 -24.14 4.94
N PRO A 35 18.15 -23.25 4.73
CA PRO A 35 17.74 -22.33 5.78
C PRO A 35 17.27 -23.11 7.03
N PRO A 36 17.42 -22.56 8.24
CA PRO A 36 16.84 -23.16 9.44
C PRO A 36 15.33 -23.37 9.26
N CYS A 37 14.73 -24.35 9.94
CA CYS A 37 13.28 -24.51 9.95
C CYS A 37 12.60 -23.19 10.37
N GLY A 38 11.70 -22.65 9.54
CA GLY A 38 10.96 -21.41 9.81
C GLY A 38 11.26 -20.21 8.89
N PHE A 39 12.06 -20.37 7.84
CA PHE A 39 12.34 -19.31 6.86
C PHE A 39 11.79 -19.66 5.46
N THR A 40 11.23 -18.68 4.76
CA THR A 40 10.84 -18.78 3.35
C THR A 40 11.76 -17.89 2.51
N VAL A 41 12.31 -18.41 1.43
CA VAL A 41 13.12 -17.65 0.47
C VAL A 41 12.23 -17.25 -0.70
N ARG A 42 12.11 -15.94 -0.97
CA ARG A 42 11.43 -15.43 -2.17
C ARG A 42 12.45 -14.82 -3.12
N LEU A 43 12.33 -15.13 -4.41
CA LEU A 43 13.18 -14.57 -5.47
C LEU A 43 12.44 -13.39 -6.10
N ALA A 44 12.99 -12.18 -5.98
CA ALA A 44 12.55 -11.04 -6.79
C ALA A 44 13.37 -11.02 -8.08
N ARG A 45 12.71 -10.92 -9.24
CA ARG A 45 13.37 -10.84 -10.55
C ARG A 45 12.99 -9.51 -11.19
N PHE A 46 13.98 -8.65 -11.45
CA PHE A 46 13.77 -7.43 -12.25
C PHE A 46 13.96 -7.74 -13.73
N VAL A 47 13.08 -7.24 -14.59
CA VAL A 47 13.27 -7.24 -16.05
C VAL A 47 13.41 -5.79 -16.52
N SER A 48 14.61 -5.41 -16.95
CA SER A 48 14.82 -4.17 -17.70
C SER A 48 14.52 -4.44 -19.17
N VAL A 49 13.55 -3.74 -19.74
CA VAL A 49 13.25 -3.80 -21.17
C VAL A 49 14.09 -2.75 -21.87
N ALA A 50 15.05 -3.16 -22.69
CA ALA A 50 15.84 -2.26 -23.54
C ALA A 50 15.29 -2.26 -24.98
N GLU A 51 14.99 -1.07 -25.53
CA GLU A 51 14.64 -0.86 -26.94
C GLU A 51 15.87 -0.85 -27.87
N PRO A 52 15.69 -1.07 -29.20
CA PRO A 52 16.79 -1.28 -30.13
C PRO A 52 17.43 0.02 -30.64
N ALA A 53 18.76 -0.01 -30.78
CA ALA A 53 19.58 1.10 -31.25
C ALA A 53 19.57 1.28 -32.78
N LEU A 54 19.59 2.55 -33.23
CA LEU A 54 20.05 2.97 -34.56
C LEU A 54 21.60 3.03 -34.62
N PRO A 55 22.23 2.89 -35.80
CA PRO A 55 23.66 2.68 -35.92
C PRO A 55 24.43 3.99 -36.16
N ASP A 56 25.43 4.25 -35.32
CA ASP A 56 26.80 4.65 -35.69
C ASP A 56 27.45 5.40 -34.52
N LEU A 57 28.18 4.67 -33.68
CA LEU A 57 29.35 5.23 -33.00
C LEU A 57 30.27 4.07 -32.58
N ARG A 58 31.47 4.02 -33.18
CA ARG A 58 32.56 3.19 -32.72
C ARG A 58 33.26 3.89 -31.56
N LEU A 59 33.20 3.33 -30.36
CA LEU A 59 34.18 3.57 -29.30
C LEU A 59 34.55 2.25 -28.64
N ALA A 60 35.87 2.07 -28.47
CA ALA A 60 36.53 0.88 -28.00
C ALA A 60 36.61 0.83 -26.46
N SER A 61 36.41 -0.38 -25.90
CA SER A 61 37.05 -1.03 -24.71
C SER A 61 37.70 -0.12 -23.64
N ASP A 62 37.46 -0.23 -22.33
CA ASP A 62 37.25 -1.41 -21.48
C ASP A 62 36.55 -1.01 -20.15
N HIS A 63 35.89 -1.99 -19.52
CA HIS A 63 35.18 -1.98 -18.22
C HIS A 63 33.71 -1.49 -18.20
N LEU A 64 32.79 -2.31 -18.74
CA LEU A 64 31.38 -2.30 -18.35
C LEU A 64 31.00 -3.69 -17.80
N HIS A 65 30.87 -3.84 -16.48
CA HIS A 65 30.15 -4.99 -15.92
C HIS A 65 28.64 -4.72 -16.02
N ARG A 66 28.01 -5.27 -17.06
CA ARG A 66 26.56 -5.52 -17.07
C ARG A 66 26.31 -6.78 -16.25
N GLY A 67 25.48 -6.69 -15.21
CA GLY A 67 25.07 -7.83 -14.40
C GLY A 67 23.61 -7.71 -13.97
N GLU A 68 22.83 -8.75 -14.23
CA GLU A 68 21.57 -9.00 -13.52
C GLU A 68 21.88 -9.19 -12.04
N GLY A 69 21.25 -8.40 -11.16
CA GLY A 69 21.36 -8.57 -9.71
C GLY A 69 20.12 -9.27 -9.17
N THR A 70 20.29 -10.46 -8.59
CA THR A 70 19.27 -11.09 -7.74
C THR A 70 19.59 -10.73 -6.29
N PHE A 71 18.70 -9.98 -5.62
CA PHE A 71 18.81 -9.80 -4.16
C PHE A 71 17.92 -10.81 -3.45
N LEU A 72 18.44 -11.39 -2.37
CA LEU A 72 17.73 -12.33 -1.50
C LEU A 72 17.27 -11.56 -0.26
N SER A 73 15.96 -11.37 -0.08
CA SER A 73 15.43 -10.92 1.22
C SER A 73 15.10 -12.15 2.07
N VAL A 74 15.55 -12.15 3.33
CA VAL A 74 15.26 -13.23 4.30
C VAL A 74 14.30 -12.66 5.33
N VAL A 75 13.06 -13.15 5.35
CA VAL A 75 12.03 -12.75 6.31
C VAL A 75 11.94 -13.79 7.42
N HIS A 76 11.95 -13.34 8.69
CA HIS A 76 11.84 -14.19 9.87
C HIS A 76 10.36 -14.48 10.21
N CYS A 77 9.99 -15.75 10.37
CA CYS A 77 8.64 -16.15 10.79
C CYS A 77 8.69 -16.78 12.19
N GLN A 78 8.03 -16.15 13.17
CA GLN A 78 7.82 -16.74 14.50
C GLN A 78 6.36 -17.20 14.64
N ARG A 79 6.13 -18.51 14.61
CA ARG A 79 4.92 -19.11 15.21
C ARG A 79 5.27 -20.43 15.91
N PRO A 80 4.94 -20.60 17.21
CA PRO A 80 4.94 -21.90 17.87
C PRO A 80 3.50 -22.42 18.02
N SER A 81 3.19 -23.61 17.49
CA SER A 81 2.21 -24.52 18.10
C SER A 81 2.09 -25.82 17.31
N CYS A 82 2.76 -26.88 17.78
CA CYS A 82 2.35 -28.26 17.55
C CYS A 82 1.82 -28.79 18.90
N SER A 83 0.53 -29.10 18.98
CA SER A 83 -0.02 -29.92 20.06
C SER A 83 -0.55 -31.23 19.46
N LEU A 84 0.16 -32.33 19.74
CA LEU A 84 -0.33 -33.68 19.50
C LEU A 84 -1.49 -33.97 20.46
N THR A 85 -2.62 -34.39 19.91
CA THR A 85 -3.76 -34.92 20.66
C THR A 85 -3.50 -36.39 20.98
N LEU A 86 -3.46 -36.74 22.26
CA LEU A 86 -3.56 -38.11 22.76
C LEU A 86 -4.97 -38.29 23.31
N MET A 87 -5.71 -39.25 22.74
CA MET A 87 -6.93 -39.79 23.31
C MET A 87 -6.54 -40.84 24.36
N ASP A 88 -7.09 -40.75 25.57
CA ASP A 88 -7.48 -41.94 26.31
C ASP A 88 -8.61 -41.68 27.32
N ALA A 89 -9.32 -42.76 27.63
CA ALA A 89 -10.60 -42.88 28.30
C ALA A 89 -10.56 -42.73 29.84
N GLY A 90 -11.72 -42.44 30.46
CA GLY A 90 -11.94 -42.80 31.87
C GLY A 90 -12.91 -41.93 32.70
N THR A 91 -14.13 -42.45 32.86
CA THR A 91 -14.95 -42.49 34.11
C THR A 91 -15.36 -41.22 34.89
N SER A 92 -16.69 -40.99 34.88
CA SER A 92 -17.63 -40.68 35.97
C SER A 92 -17.24 -39.68 37.09
N HIS A 93 -18.05 -38.64 37.27
CA HIS A 93 -18.90 -38.40 38.46
C HIS A 93 -19.68 -37.07 38.35
N GLU A 94 -21.01 -37.15 38.52
CA GLU A 94 -21.94 -36.05 38.88
C GLU A 94 -21.88 -35.85 40.42
N PRO A 95 -22.14 -34.64 40.97
CA PRO A 95 -23.53 -34.36 41.37
C PRO A 95 -24.01 -32.89 41.39
N LEU A 96 -25.32 -32.74 41.14
CA LEU A 96 -26.33 -31.90 41.84
C LEU A 96 -26.02 -30.43 42.21
N GLY A 97 -26.88 -29.52 41.73
CA GLY A 97 -27.49 -28.53 42.64
C GLY A 97 -27.94 -27.19 42.05
N ARG A 98 -29.28 -27.01 42.02
CA ARG A 98 -30.07 -25.76 42.09
C ARG A 98 -30.39 -24.98 40.80
N GLN A 99 -31.66 -25.12 40.42
CA GLN A 99 -32.48 -24.22 39.60
C GLN A 99 -32.73 -22.86 40.30
N MET A 100 -32.81 -21.78 39.52
CA MET A 100 -33.59 -20.53 39.71
C MET A 100 -33.55 -19.71 38.38
N PRO A 101 -34.50 -18.78 38.13
CA PRO A 101 -35.63 -18.92 37.22
C PRO A 101 -35.41 -18.35 35.81
N ALA A 102 -36.34 -18.69 34.91
CA ALA A 102 -36.41 -18.24 33.53
C ALA A 102 -36.61 -16.72 33.41
N PHE A 103 -35.67 -16.05 32.74
CA PHE A 103 -35.87 -14.72 32.16
C PHE A 103 -36.11 -14.89 30.65
N GLY A 104 -37.20 -14.29 30.16
CA GLY A 104 -37.62 -14.36 28.76
C GLY A 104 -36.61 -13.74 27.79
N PRO A 105 -36.72 -14.06 26.48
CA PRO A 105 -35.72 -13.67 25.50
C PRO A 105 -35.79 -12.16 25.27
N CYS A 106 -34.70 -11.46 25.64
CA CYS A 106 -34.40 -10.14 25.14
C CYS A 106 -33.95 -10.30 23.69
N SER A 107 -34.77 -9.80 22.75
CA SER A 107 -34.47 -9.76 21.32
C SER A 107 -33.15 -9.02 21.09
N ARG A 108 -32.07 -9.77 20.88
CA ARG A 108 -30.80 -9.21 20.42
C ARG A 108 -31.01 -8.74 18.98
N SER A 109 -31.01 -7.43 18.81
CA SER A 109 -30.69 -6.79 17.54
C SER A 109 -29.35 -7.34 17.05
N GLU A 110 -29.34 -7.91 15.86
CA GLU A 110 -28.14 -8.29 15.13
C GLU A 110 -27.33 -7.02 14.84
N THR A 111 -26.42 -6.69 15.74
CA THR A 111 -25.34 -5.74 15.45
C THR A 111 -24.48 -6.41 14.39
N MET A 112 -24.58 -5.94 13.14
CA MET A 112 -23.66 -6.31 12.08
C MET A 112 -22.23 -6.04 12.55
N MET A 113 -21.52 -7.12 12.86
CA MET A 113 -20.09 -7.07 13.07
C MET A 113 -19.46 -6.71 11.74
N ARG A 114 -18.71 -5.60 11.74
CA ARG A 114 -17.75 -5.27 10.68
C ARG A 114 -16.87 -6.50 10.47
N ASP A 115 -16.77 -6.96 9.24
CA ASP A 115 -15.90 -8.06 8.82
C ASP A 115 -14.44 -7.70 9.13
N THR A 116 -13.96 -8.04 10.33
CA THR A 116 -12.55 -7.98 10.66
C THR A 116 -11.86 -9.18 10.01
N LEU A 117 -10.98 -8.87 9.04
CA LEU A 117 -10.15 -9.88 8.37
C LEU A 117 -9.33 -10.68 9.39
N PRO A 118 -9.16 -12.00 9.18
CA PRO A 118 -8.40 -12.86 10.09
C PRO A 118 -6.92 -12.42 10.16
N ALA A 119 -6.32 -12.52 11.35
CA ALA A 119 -4.98 -11.97 11.67
C ALA A 119 -3.86 -12.37 10.70
N GLY A 120 -3.92 -13.56 10.08
CA GLY A 120 -2.93 -13.97 9.06
C GLY A 120 -2.96 -13.15 7.78
N ILE A 121 -4.13 -12.62 7.39
CA ILE A 121 -4.29 -11.77 6.20
C ILE A 121 -3.82 -10.33 6.49
N VAL A 122 -3.95 -9.88 7.75
CA VAL A 122 -3.48 -8.55 8.18
C VAL A 122 -1.96 -8.43 8.05
N ASP A 123 -1.22 -9.48 8.44
CA ASP A 123 0.25 -9.54 8.30
C ASP A 123 0.68 -9.49 6.82
N GLU A 124 -0.05 -10.17 5.93
CA GLU A 124 0.26 -10.19 4.49
C GLU A 124 0.04 -8.81 3.85
N VAL A 125 -1.09 -8.16 4.12
CA VAL A 125 -1.40 -6.82 3.60
C VAL A 125 -0.36 -5.79 4.03
N GLU A 126 0.05 -5.80 5.30
CA GLU A 126 1.08 -4.89 5.78
C GLU A 126 2.45 -5.15 5.13
N ALA A 127 2.79 -6.41 4.86
CA ALA A 127 4.00 -6.74 4.11
C ALA A 127 3.97 -6.16 2.68
N LEU A 128 2.85 -6.27 1.96
CA LEU A 128 2.68 -5.71 0.62
C LEU A 128 2.86 -4.19 0.62
N LYS A 129 2.25 -3.51 1.59
CA LYS A 129 2.39 -2.06 1.76
C LYS A 129 3.84 -1.64 1.99
N ARG A 130 4.55 -2.40 2.84
CA ARG A 130 5.95 -2.16 3.13
C ARG A 130 6.83 -2.34 1.89
N GLU A 131 6.62 -3.41 1.14
CA GLU A 131 7.38 -3.68 -0.08
C GLU A 131 7.17 -2.60 -1.15
N ALA A 132 5.91 -2.20 -1.39
CA ALA A 132 5.59 -1.13 -2.33
C ALA A 132 6.21 0.22 -1.89
N GLY A 133 6.08 0.57 -0.61
CA GLY A 133 6.62 1.82 -0.06
C GLY A 133 8.14 1.92 -0.20
N ILE A 134 8.86 0.83 0.10
CA ILE A 134 10.32 0.77 -0.05
C ILE A 134 10.72 0.83 -1.52
N ALA A 135 10.06 0.04 -2.38
CA ALA A 135 10.40 -0.03 -3.80
C ALA A 135 10.22 1.33 -4.52
N ALA A 136 9.26 2.14 -4.11
CA ALA A 136 9.05 3.48 -4.66
C ALA A 136 10.21 4.45 -4.37
N CYS A 137 11.02 4.20 -3.33
CA CYS A 137 12.20 5.03 -3.05
C CYS A 137 13.28 4.94 -4.16
N SER A 138 13.20 3.95 -5.06
CA SER A 138 14.07 3.85 -6.24
C SER A 138 13.90 5.01 -7.24
N PHE A 139 12.79 5.75 -7.16
CA PHE A 139 12.57 6.96 -7.96
C PHE A 139 13.24 8.21 -7.38
N VAL A 140 13.67 8.15 -6.11
CA VAL A 140 14.23 9.29 -5.39
C VAL A 140 15.71 9.44 -5.68
N LYS A 141 16.13 10.67 -5.95
CA LYS A 141 17.52 11.06 -6.19
C LYS A 141 17.91 12.16 -5.21
N GLY A 142 19.21 12.23 -4.88
CA GLY A 142 19.75 13.32 -4.08
C GLY A 142 19.48 14.69 -4.72
N GLY A 143 19.20 15.68 -3.89
CA GLY A 143 18.84 17.05 -4.27
C GLY A 143 17.35 17.28 -4.55
N MET A 144 16.50 16.25 -4.51
CA MET A 144 15.08 16.39 -4.81
C MET A 144 14.29 17.06 -3.68
N THR A 145 13.30 17.86 -4.08
CA THR A 145 12.15 18.26 -3.26
C THR A 145 11.03 17.24 -3.47
N LEU A 146 10.59 16.60 -2.38
CA LEU A 146 9.65 15.48 -2.41
C LEU A 146 8.30 15.86 -1.80
N GLY A 147 7.21 15.56 -2.50
CA GLY A 147 5.89 15.51 -1.90
C GLY A 147 5.72 14.20 -1.13
N LEU A 148 5.50 14.30 0.19
CA LEU A 148 5.32 13.16 1.09
C LEU A 148 3.82 12.92 1.28
N GLY A 149 3.32 11.87 0.63
CA GLY A 149 1.92 11.43 0.70
C GLY A 149 1.44 11.01 2.08
N THR A 150 0.21 10.51 2.15
CA THR A 150 -0.45 10.13 3.40
C THR A 150 -0.97 8.69 3.36
N GLY A 151 -0.99 8.05 4.52
CA GLY A 151 -1.62 6.74 4.72
C GLY A 151 -0.66 5.59 5.00
N SER A 152 -1.26 4.43 5.30
CA SER A 152 -0.53 3.26 5.81
C SER A 152 0.55 2.72 4.86
N THR A 153 0.39 2.84 3.55
CA THR A 153 1.40 2.44 2.57
C THR A 153 2.55 3.46 2.52
N VAL A 154 2.23 4.74 2.41
CA VAL A 154 3.21 5.84 2.33
C VAL A 154 4.07 5.94 3.58
N ARG A 155 3.53 5.56 4.74
CA ARG A 155 4.30 5.43 5.99
C ARG A 155 5.61 4.67 5.78
N TYR A 156 5.60 3.59 5.00
CA TYR A 156 6.80 2.80 4.73
C TYR A 156 7.77 3.50 3.78
N THR A 157 7.28 4.31 2.84
CA THR A 157 8.12 5.21 2.03
C THR A 157 8.84 6.22 2.93
N VAL A 158 8.11 6.89 3.83
CA VAL A 158 8.69 7.91 4.73
C VAL A 158 9.73 7.28 5.68
N LEU A 159 9.45 6.09 6.21
CA LEU A 159 10.41 5.34 7.03
C LEU A 159 11.69 5.00 6.26
N GLU A 160 11.55 4.56 5.01
CA GLU A 160 12.69 4.20 4.17
C GLU A 160 13.52 5.44 3.79
N LEU A 161 12.88 6.58 3.50
CA LEU A 161 13.58 7.85 3.28
C LEU A 161 14.38 8.28 4.50
N GLY A 162 13.80 8.18 5.70
CA GLY A 162 14.51 8.46 6.95
C GLY A 162 15.74 7.57 7.12
N ARG A 163 15.63 6.27 6.79
CA ARG A 163 16.76 5.34 6.79
C ARG A 163 17.83 5.74 5.78
N MET A 164 17.45 6.04 4.53
CA MET A 164 18.39 6.44 3.47
C MET A 164 19.12 7.75 3.81
N ILE A 165 18.45 8.71 4.44
CA ILE A 165 19.10 9.94 4.93
C ILE A 165 20.13 9.59 6.01
N ALA A 166 19.73 8.80 7.02
CA ALA A 166 20.57 8.50 8.17
C ALA A 166 21.77 7.57 7.85
N GLU A 167 21.57 6.57 6.98
CA GLU A 167 22.54 5.51 6.71
C GLU A 167 23.31 5.73 5.41
N GLU A 168 22.71 6.37 4.40
CA GLU A 168 23.28 6.50 3.05
C GLU A 168 23.63 7.96 2.69
N GLY A 169 23.27 8.92 3.55
CA GLY A 169 23.54 10.34 3.31
C GLY A 169 22.70 10.92 2.16
N LEU A 170 21.50 10.38 1.91
CA LEU A 170 20.58 10.96 0.95
C LEU A 170 20.23 12.39 1.36
N GLU A 171 20.43 13.35 0.46
CA GLU A 171 20.05 14.75 0.68
C GLU A 171 18.73 15.03 -0.06
N VAL A 172 17.63 15.22 0.66
CA VAL A 172 16.31 15.58 0.11
C VAL A 172 15.58 16.49 1.09
N VAL A 173 14.54 17.16 0.60
CA VAL A 173 13.62 17.96 1.43
C VAL A 173 12.18 17.56 1.12
N GLY A 174 11.33 17.48 2.14
CA GLY A 174 9.95 17.00 2.03
C GLY A 174 8.91 18.12 2.14
N VAL A 175 7.76 17.91 1.51
CA VAL A 175 6.52 18.69 1.69
C VAL A 175 5.42 17.71 2.07
N SER A 176 4.93 17.76 3.31
CA SER A 176 3.94 16.80 3.80
C SER A 176 2.53 17.11 3.28
N THR A 177 1.76 16.04 3.03
CA THR A 177 0.35 16.12 2.62
C THR A 177 -0.63 16.01 3.80
N SER A 178 -0.15 15.77 5.02
CA SER A 178 -0.94 15.78 6.25
C SER A 178 -0.09 16.09 7.48
N GLU A 179 -0.74 16.45 8.58
CA GLU A 179 -0.07 16.60 9.88
C GLU A 179 0.56 15.29 10.35
N ALA A 180 -0.13 14.15 10.14
CA ALA A 180 0.37 12.84 10.52
C ALA A 180 1.67 12.48 9.77
N THR A 181 1.76 12.78 8.47
CA THR A 181 2.99 12.60 7.70
C THR A 181 4.08 13.58 8.13
N ARG A 182 3.72 14.84 8.45
CA ARG A 182 4.66 15.85 8.96
C ARG A 182 5.36 15.35 10.23
N GLU A 183 4.58 14.94 11.22
CA GLU A 183 5.09 14.45 12.52
C GLU A 183 5.99 13.23 12.35
N LEU A 184 5.62 12.29 11.47
CA LEU A 184 6.45 11.12 11.16
C LEU A 184 7.78 11.51 10.54
N ALA A 185 7.76 12.41 9.53
CA ALA A 185 8.95 12.84 8.82
C ALA A 185 9.91 13.62 9.74
N GLU A 186 9.39 14.53 10.55
CA GLU A 186 10.17 15.25 11.57
C GLU A 186 10.82 14.30 12.58
N GLY A 187 10.06 13.31 13.06
CA GLY A 187 10.57 12.30 13.99
C GLY A 187 11.70 11.44 13.43
N LEU A 188 11.84 11.38 12.10
CA LEU A 188 12.89 10.66 11.39
C LEU A 188 14.05 11.57 10.95
N GLY A 189 13.97 12.87 11.24
CA GLY A 189 14.99 13.85 10.83
C GLY A 189 14.95 14.21 9.35
N ILE A 190 13.82 14.01 8.66
CA ILE A 190 13.64 14.45 7.28
C ILE A 190 13.40 15.97 7.28
N PRO A 191 14.22 16.77 6.56
CA PRO A 191 13.98 18.21 6.44
C PRO A 191 12.65 18.48 5.74
N LEU A 192 11.85 19.41 6.26
CA LEU A 192 10.55 19.76 5.70
C LEU A 192 10.48 21.23 5.28
N LEU A 193 9.67 21.50 4.25
CA LEU A 193 9.22 22.81 3.82
C LEU A 193 7.70 22.86 3.84
N GLU A 194 7.18 24.06 4.09
CA GLU A 194 5.78 24.36 3.81
C GLU A 194 5.56 24.42 2.30
N LEU A 195 4.37 24.03 1.84
CA LEU A 195 4.03 24.05 0.40
C LEU A 195 4.23 25.45 -0.23
N GLY A 196 3.99 26.52 0.52
CA GLY A 196 4.19 27.90 0.05
C GLY A 196 5.65 28.27 -0.20
N ASP A 197 6.58 27.60 0.46
CA ASP A 197 8.02 27.86 0.38
C ASP A 197 8.77 26.84 -0.49
N ALA A 198 8.11 25.73 -0.84
CA ALA A 198 8.71 24.62 -1.58
C ALA A 198 9.06 24.96 -3.03
N GLY A 199 8.41 25.96 -3.63
CA GLY A 199 8.59 26.26 -5.05
C GLY A 199 8.17 25.08 -5.93
N ARG A 200 9.12 24.49 -6.67
CA ARG A 200 8.87 23.34 -7.54
C ARG A 200 9.13 22.04 -6.76
N ILE A 201 8.17 21.12 -6.76
CA ILE A 201 8.33 19.78 -6.19
C ILE A 201 8.74 18.82 -7.31
N ASP A 202 9.83 18.08 -7.15
CA ASP A 202 10.35 17.20 -8.20
C ASP A 202 9.51 15.91 -8.32
N LEU A 203 9.14 15.33 -7.17
CA LEU A 203 8.43 14.06 -7.14
C LEU A 203 7.51 13.98 -5.93
N THR A 204 6.23 13.64 -6.15
CA THR A 204 5.35 13.18 -5.07
C THR A 204 5.31 11.66 -5.04
N ILE A 205 5.46 11.07 -3.85
CA ILE A 205 5.14 9.64 -3.63
C ILE A 205 3.96 9.57 -2.66
N ASP A 206 2.86 8.95 -3.11
CA ASP A 206 1.62 8.90 -2.32
C ASP A 206 0.84 7.60 -2.54
N GLY A 207 -0.14 7.31 -1.68
CA GLY A 207 -1.04 6.18 -1.82
C GLY A 207 -2.26 6.48 -2.67
N ALA A 208 -3.01 5.44 -3.02
CA ALA A 208 -4.33 5.56 -3.63
C ALA A 208 -5.36 4.64 -2.94
N ASP A 209 -6.63 5.04 -2.99
CA ASP A 209 -7.76 4.21 -2.59
C ASP A 209 -8.22 3.33 -3.74
N GLU A 210 -8.27 3.88 -4.97
CA GLU A 210 -8.42 3.14 -6.21
C GLU A 210 -7.54 3.73 -7.31
N PHE A 211 -7.13 2.90 -8.27
CA PHE A 211 -6.59 3.36 -9.54
C PHE A 211 -7.07 2.48 -10.69
N ASP A 212 -7.30 3.09 -11.85
CA ASP A 212 -7.77 2.42 -13.06
C ASP A 212 -6.64 2.20 -14.09
N PRO A 213 -6.92 1.51 -15.24
CA PRO A 213 -5.91 1.29 -16.28
C PRO A 213 -5.34 2.56 -16.92
N ASP A 214 -6.04 3.69 -16.83
CA ASP A 214 -5.63 4.99 -17.38
C ASP A 214 -4.86 5.85 -16.35
N PHE A 215 -4.55 5.25 -15.18
CA PHE A 215 -3.85 5.87 -14.06
C PHE A 215 -4.66 7.04 -13.46
N GLN A 216 -5.98 7.00 -13.55
CA GLN A 216 -6.86 7.90 -12.80
C GLN A 216 -7.06 7.32 -11.40
N LEU A 217 -7.09 8.18 -10.38
CA LEU A 217 -7.13 7.72 -8.99
C LEU A 217 -8.38 8.21 -8.26
N ILE A 218 -8.82 7.40 -7.31
CA ILE A 218 -9.55 7.89 -6.12
C ILE A 218 -8.57 7.93 -4.96
N LYS A 219 -8.56 9.06 -4.25
CA LYS A 219 -7.79 9.34 -3.04
C LYS A 219 -8.66 10.06 -2.01
N GLY A 220 -8.13 10.25 -0.80
CA GLY A 220 -8.84 10.95 0.29
C GLY A 220 -9.52 10.05 1.31
N GLY A 221 -9.37 8.72 1.23
CA GLY A 221 -9.86 7.79 2.23
C GLY A 221 -9.28 8.05 3.63
N GLY A 222 -8.06 8.59 3.69
CA GLY A 222 -7.40 9.03 4.93
C GLY A 222 -7.76 10.44 5.40
N GLY A 223 -8.50 11.21 4.60
CA GLY A 223 -8.98 12.56 4.96
C GLY A 223 -8.09 13.73 4.55
N ALA A 224 -7.02 13.48 3.79
CA ALA A 224 -6.03 14.50 3.41
C ALA A 224 -6.13 14.98 1.94
N LEU A 225 -7.24 14.68 1.24
CA LEU A 225 -7.32 14.84 -0.23
C LEU A 225 -6.90 16.22 -0.75
N THR A 226 -7.27 17.29 -0.05
CA THR A 226 -6.98 18.66 -0.51
C THR A 226 -5.50 18.96 -0.48
N ARG A 227 -4.81 18.57 0.60
CA ARG A 227 -3.36 18.76 0.73
C ARG A 227 -2.61 17.82 -0.20
N GLU A 228 -3.05 16.56 -0.29
CA GLU A 228 -2.54 15.58 -1.26
C GLU A 228 -2.60 16.13 -2.70
N LYS A 229 -3.76 16.66 -3.12
CA LYS A 229 -3.94 17.17 -4.49
C LYS A 229 -3.09 18.40 -4.77
N ARG A 230 -3.03 19.34 -3.82
CA ARG A 230 -2.21 20.55 -3.96
C ARG A 230 -0.73 20.23 -4.11
N VAL A 231 -0.20 19.29 -3.32
CA VAL A 231 1.19 18.85 -3.42
C VAL A 231 1.44 18.11 -4.75
N ALA A 232 0.54 17.21 -5.14
CA ALA A 232 0.64 16.49 -6.42
C ALA A 232 0.59 17.44 -7.64
N ALA A 233 -0.26 18.47 -7.60
CA ALA A 233 -0.38 19.48 -8.65
C ALA A 233 0.87 20.38 -8.74
N ALA A 234 1.56 20.62 -7.62
CA ALA A 234 2.83 21.36 -7.59
C ALA A 234 4.05 20.49 -7.97
N SER A 235 3.84 19.19 -8.22
CA SER A 235 4.91 18.24 -8.52
C SER A 235 5.11 18.02 -10.01
N GLU A 236 6.37 17.88 -10.43
CA GLU A 236 6.71 17.51 -11.81
C GLU A 236 6.22 16.09 -12.15
N ALA A 237 6.27 15.16 -11.18
CA ALA A 237 5.77 13.81 -11.35
C ALA A 237 5.14 13.26 -10.06
N MET A 238 4.29 12.25 -10.21
CA MET A 238 3.69 11.52 -9.10
C MET A 238 3.84 10.01 -9.28
N VAL A 239 4.39 9.36 -8.26
CA VAL A 239 4.43 7.89 -8.12
C VAL A 239 3.42 7.47 -7.06
N VAL A 240 2.54 6.53 -7.41
CA VAL A 240 1.58 5.95 -6.49
C VAL A 240 2.12 4.64 -5.92
N VAL A 241 1.99 4.44 -4.60
CA VAL A 241 2.25 3.16 -3.94
C VAL A 241 0.94 2.47 -3.56
N ALA A 242 0.81 1.21 -3.94
CA ALA A 242 -0.42 0.46 -3.74
C ALA A 242 -0.18 -1.03 -3.47
N ASP A 243 -1.17 -1.67 -2.86
CA ASP A 243 -1.35 -3.12 -2.93
C ASP A 243 -2.35 -3.48 -4.05
N ASP A 244 -2.33 -4.73 -4.50
CA ASP A 244 -3.12 -5.23 -5.62
C ASP A 244 -4.64 -5.01 -5.52
N ARG A 245 -5.19 -4.90 -4.30
CA ARG A 245 -6.63 -4.65 -4.11
C ARG A 245 -7.07 -3.27 -4.57
N LYS A 246 -6.14 -2.32 -4.71
CA LYS A 246 -6.44 -0.94 -5.13
C LYS A 246 -6.62 -0.79 -6.64
N GLN A 247 -6.19 -1.78 -7.43
CA GLN A 247 -6.41 -1.76 -8.87
C GLN A 247 -7.87 -2.11 -9.18
N VAL A 248 -8.54 -1.29 -10.00
CA VAL A 248 -9.91 -1.52 -10.44
C VAL A 248 -10.04 -1.36 -11.95
N PRO A 249 -10.99 -2.05 -12.61
CA PRO A 249 -11.25 -1.82 -14.03
C PRO A 249 -11.85 -0.44 -14.32
N VAL A 250 -12.68 0.06 -13.39
CA VAL A 250 -13.40 1.34 -13.46
C VAL A 250 -13.48 1.89 -12.04
N LEU A 251 -13.27 3.20 -11.88
CA LEU A 251 -13.32 3.87 -10.58
C LEU A 251 -14.73 3.90 -9.97
N GLY A 252 -14.77 4.00 -8.63
CA GLY A 252 -15.97 4.33 -7.86
C GLY A 252 -16.53 3.19 -7.01
N ARG A 253 -15.84 2.03 -6.96
CA ARG A 253 -16.17 0.99 -5.98
C ARG A 253 -15.84 1.47 -4.57
N PHE A 254 -14.77 2.26 -4.41
CA PHE A 254 -14.51 3.02 -3.20
C PHE A 254 -15.37 4.30 -3.21
N PRO A 255 -16.07 4.65 -2.10
CA PRO A 255 -16.83 5.89 -2.01
C PRO A 255 -15.95 7.11 -2.30
N LEU A 256 -16.37 7.97 -3.22
CA LEU A 256 -15.59 9.14 -3.62
C LEU A 256 -15.62 10.20 -2.49
N PRO A 257 -14.47 10.55 -1.88
CA PRO A 257 -14.42 11.54 -0.81
C PRO A 257 -14.45 12.96 -1.38
N LEU A 258 -15.29 13.83 -0.83
CA LEU A 258 -15.32 15.27 -1.16
C LEU A 258 -15.09 16.07 0.11
N GLU A 259 -14.10 16.96 0.10
CA GLU A 259 -13.93 17.93 1.17
C GLU A 259 -14.91 19.10 0.96
N VAL A 260 -15.63 19.48 2.00
CA VAL A 260 -16.64 20.56 1.97
C VAL A 260 -16.42 21.52 3.12
N GLY A 261 -16.85 22.77 2.93
CA GLY A 261 -16.85 23.78 3.98
C GLY A 261 -17.68 23.35 5.19
N ALA A 262 -17.24 23.70 6.40
CA ALA A 262 -17.90 23.26 7.62
C ALA A 262 -19.37 23.70 7.73
N ALA A 263 -19.70 24.87 7.16
CA ALA A 263 -21.05 25.41 7.13
C ALA A 263 -21.92 24.84 5.99
N ASP A 264 -21.31 24.17 5.01
CA ASP A 264 -21.95 23.88 3.72
C ASP A 264 -22.41 22.42 3.59
N VAL A 265 -22.09 21.56 4.57
CA VAL A 265 -22.38 20.11 4.56
C VAL A 265 -23.82 19.79 4.15
N GLY A 266 -24.80 20.49 4.72
CA GLY A 266 -26.22 20.22 4.45
C GLY A 266 -26.61 20.54 3.01
N ALA A 267 -26.26 21.74 2.53
CA ALA A 267 -26.60 22.20 1.19
C ALA A 267 -25.88 21.37 0.12
N VAL A 268 -24.58 21.12 0.31
CA VAL A 268 -23.77 20.32 -0.61
C VAL A 268 -24.27 18.88 -0.67
N SER A 269 -24.62 18.27 0.47
CA SER A 269 -25.16 16.91 0.50
C SER A 269 -26.47 16.77 -0.28
N GLU A 270 -27.37 17.75 -0.16
CA GLU A 270 -28.63 17.79 -0.91
C GLU A 270 -28.38 17.91 -2.42
N GLU A 271 -27.51 18.81 -2.85
CA GLU A 271 -27.19 19.00 -4.27
C GLU A 271 -26.48 17.77 -4.87
N LEU A 272 -25.51 17.21 -4.15
CA LEU A 272 -24.79 16.00 -4.56
C LEU A 272 -25.70 14.78 -4.68
N SER A 273 -26.83 14.73 -3.95
CA SER A 273 -27.80 13.64 -4.09
C SER A 273 -28.45 13.58 -5.48
N SER A 274 -28.33 14.65 -6.29
CA SER A 274 -28.73 14.66 -7.70
C SER A 274 -27.63 14.22 -8.68
N ILE A 275 -26.37 14.23 -8.24
CA ILE A 275 -25.18 13.88 -9.04
C ILE A 275 -24.73 12.45 -8.74
N CYS A 276 -24.70 12.08 -7.46
CA CYS A 276 -24.33 10.78 -6.94
C CYS A 276 -25.52 9.81 -7.09
N PRO A 277 -25.35 8.66 -7.76
CA PRO A 277 -26.42 7.69 -7.92
C PRO A 277 -26.72 6.89 -6.64
N GLY A 278 -25.79 6.88 -5.67
CA GLY A 278 -25.91 6.16 -4.41
C GLY A 278 -25.97 7.08 -3.19
N GLN A 279 -25.56 6.55 -2.04
CA GLN A 279 -25.61 7.30 -0.80
C GLN A 279 -24.54 8.41 -0.76
N VAL A 280 -24.93 9.59 -0.30
CA VAL A 280 -24.01 10.65 0.15
C VAL A 280 -24.02 10.64 1.67
N SER A 281 -22.85 10.48 2.30
CA SER A 281 -22.76 10.32 3.75
C SER A 281 -21.68 11.21 4.36
N LEU A 282 -22.00 11.84 5.49
CA LEU A 282 -21.02 12.60 6.27
C LEU A 282 -20.06 11.63 6.98
N ARG A 283 -18.78 11.73 6.68
CA ARG A 283 -17.75 10.91 7.32
C ARG A 283 -17.73 11.14 8.82
N GLY A 284 -17.78 10.06 9.60
CA GLY A 284 -17.90 10.12 11.06
C GLY A 284 -19.35 10.28 11.58
N GLY A 285 -20.30 10.60 10.70
CA GLY A 285 -21.72 10.67 11.02
C GLY A 285 -22.03 11.70 12.11
N LYS A 286 -22.38 11.22 13.32
CA LYS A 286 -22.74 12.08 14.45
C LYS A 286 -21.56 12.86 15.04
N ASP A 287 -20.36 12.31 14.89
CA ASP A 287 -19.10 12.93 15.29
C ASP A 287 -18.30 13.16 14.00
N PRO A 288 -18.56 14.26 13.26
CA PRO A 288 -18.03 14.45 11.93
C PRO A 288 -16.50 14.47 11.94
N TYR A 289 -15.89 13.80 10.97
CA TYR A 289 -14.46 13.92 10.73
C TYR A 289 -14.13 15.37 10.33
N VAL A 290 -13.08 15.92 10.94
CA VAL A 290 -12.57 17.25 10.63
C VAL A 290 -11.24 17.09 9.92
N THR A 291 -11.12 17.67 8.73
CA THR A 291 -9.88 17.63 7.95
C THR A 291 -8.81 18.54 8.57
N ASP A 292 -7.56 18.37 8.15
CA ASP A 292 -6.46 19.28 8.53
C ASP A 292 -6.69 20.73 8.07
N ASN A 293 -7.68 21.00 7.20
CA ASN A 293 -8.05 22.35 6.76
C ASN A 293 -9.31 22.88 7.47
N GLY A 294 -9.87 22.13 8.44
CA GLY A 294 -11.07 22.51 9.19
C GLY A 294 -12.38 22.26 8.45
N GLY A 295 -12.34 21.54 7.33
CA GLY A 295 -13.53 21.12 6.57
C GLY A 295 -14.11 19.80 7.05
N HIS A 296 -15.13 19.33 6.36
CA HIS A 296 -15.74 18.01 6.54
C HIS A 296 -15.64 17.18 5.26
N ILE A 297 -15.90 15.88 5.35
CA ILE A 297 -15.89 14.99 4.19
C ILE A 297 -17.25 14.37 3.96
N LEU A 298 -17.75 14.50 2.72
CA LEU A 298 -18.87 13.72 2.21
C LEU A 298 -18.33 12.55 1.38
N ASP A 299 -18.65 11.33 1.79
CA ASP A 299 -18.37 10.10 1.06
C ASP A 299 -19.54 9.77 0.13
N CYS A 300 -19.29 9.76 -1.18
CA CYS A 300 -20.30 9.59 -2.23
C CYS A 300 -20.18 8.22 -2.93
N GLU A 301 -21.22 7.40 -2.87
CA GLU A 301 -21.24 6.07 -3.48
C GLU A 301 -21.65 6.13 -4.97
N PHE A 302 -20.66 6.17 -5.87
CA PHE A 302 -20.91 6.07 -7.32
C PHE A 302 -21.07 4.63 -7.81
N GLY A 303 -20.50 3.66 -7.09
CA GLY A 303 -20.25 2.33 -7.62
C GLY A 303 -19.20 2.36 -8.74
N PRO A 304 -18.78 1.20 -9.28
CA PRO A 304 -17.77 1.10 -10.34
C PRO A 304 -18.31 1.60 -11.69
N THR A 305 -18.65 2.89 -11.77
CA THR A 305 -19.36 3.53 -12.87
C THR A 305 -18.72 4.83 -13.33
N ILE A 306 -17.68 5.32 -12.64
CA ILE A 306 -16.99 6.56 -12.98
C ILE A 306 -16.10 6.30 -14.20
N SER A 307 -16.65 6.58 -15.38
CA SER A 307 -16.00 6.40 -16.69
C SER A 307 -15.39 7.69 -17.24
N GLU A 308 -15.96 8.85 -16.90
CA GLU A 308 -15.49 10.17 -17.29
C GLU A 308 -15.08 10.97 -16.04
N PRO A 309 -13.95 10.62 -15.38
CA PRO A 309 -13.60 11.19 -14.09
C PRO A 309 -13.33 12.70 -14.14
N LEU A 310 -12.76 13.22 -15.24
CA LEU A 310 -12.52 14.66 -15.39
C LEU A 310 -13.81 15.47 -15.41
N ASP A 311 -14.80 15.01 -16.19
CA ASP A 311 -16.09 15.67 -16.30
C ASP A 311 -16.85 15.60 -14.98
N LEU A 312 -16.77 14.46 -14.27
CA LEU A 312 -17.36 14.30 -12.95
C LEU A 312 -16.72 15.24 -11.93
N GLU A 313 -15.38 15.33 -11.90
CA GLU A 313 -14.63 16.23 -11.04
C GLU A 313 -15.07 17.69 -11.26
N HIS A 314 -15.10 18.17 -12.50
CA HIS A 314 -15.54 19.53 -12.82
C HIS A 314 -16.99 19.80 -12.41
N ARG A 315 -17.90 18.84 -12.64
CA ARG A 315 -19.30 18.97 -12.23
C ARG A 315 -19.43 19.10 -10.72
N ILE A 316 -18.72 18.28 -9.96
CA ILE A 316 -18.76 18.32 -8.50
C ILE A 316 -18.12 19.62 -7.97
N LEU A 317 -16.97 20.04 -8.51
CA LEU A 317 -16.31 21.29 -8.13
C LEU A 317 -17.14 22.54 -8.45
N SER A 318 -18.15 22.44 -9.33
CA SER A 318 -19.08 23.55 -9.61
C SER A 318 -20.14 23.76 -8.53
N VAL A 319 -20.30 22.81 -7.61
CA VAL A 319 -21.22 22.92 -6.46
C VAL A 319 -20.62 23.85 -5.41
N GLU A 320 -21.36 24.90 -5.04
CA GLU A 320 -20.91 25.87 -4.03
C GLU A 320 -20.72 25.21 -2.66
N GLY A 321 -19.58 25.44 -2.02
CA GLY A 321 -19.22 24.83 -0.73
C GLY A 321 -18.39 23.56 -0.82
N VAL A 322 -18.22 22.98 -2.02
CA VAL A 322 -17.20 21.96 -2.26
C VAL A 322 -15.81 22.63 -2.26
N VAL A 323 -14.91 22.10 -1.44
CA VAL A 323 -13.51 22.53 -1.35
C VAL A 323 -12.65 21.76 -2.35
N GLU A 324 -12.78 20.42 -2.37
CA GLU A 324 -12.02 19.56 -3.26
C GLU A 324 -12.66 18.17 -3.41
N VAL A 325 -12.31 17.47 -4.49
CA VAL A 325 -12.82 16.13 -4.83
C VAL A 325 -11.71 15.10 -4.82
N GLY A 326 -11.98 13.89 -4.34
CA GLY A 326 -11.01 12.78 -4.28
C GLY A 326 -10.61 12.17 -5.61
N LEU A 327 -11.00 12.75 -6.76
CA LEU A 327 -10.55 12.34 -8.09
C LEU A 327 -9.22 13.00 -8.40
N PHE A 328 -8.21 12.22 -8.76
CA PHE A 328 -6.89 12.72 -9.15
C PHE A 328 -6.67 12.34 -10.61
N VAL A 329 -7.06 13.26 -11.50
CA VAL A 329 -7.13 13.02 -12.93
C VAL A 329 -5.88 13.55 -13.63
N GLY A 330 -5.20 12.70 -14.41
CA GLY A 330 -4.01 13.09 -15.16
C GLY A 330 -2.77 13.39 -14.31
N MET A 331 -2.78 13.02 -13.02
CA MET A 331 -1.68 13.29 -12.09
C MET A 331 -0.72 12.12 -11.91
N CYS A 332 -1.18 10.87 -12.01
CA CYS A 332 -0.32 9.71 -11.76
C CYS A 332 0.55 9.37 -12.98
N ASP A 333 1.85 9.25 -12.76
CA ASP A 333 2.84 8.94 -13.80
C ASP A 333 3.38 7.51 -13.69
N ALA A 334 3.40 6.94 -12.47
CA ALA A 334 3.69 5.53 -12.26
C ALA A 334 2.99 4.98 -11.03
N VAL A 335 2.78 3.66 -11.02
CA VAL A 335 2.29 2.90 -9.87
C VAL A 335 3.31 1.83 -9.51
N VAL A 336 3.77 1.85 -8.27
CA VAL A 336 4.55 0.78 -7.64
C VAL A 336 3.58 -0.05 -6.80
N MET A 337 3.26 -1.23 -7.31
CA MET A 337 2.26 -2.12 -6.73
C MET A 337 2.91 -3.39 -6.20
N SER A 338 2.66 -3.73 -4.93
CA SER A 338 3.04 -5.05 -4.42
C SER A 338 1.87 -6.03 -4.50
N THR A 339 2.16 -7.24 -4.96
CA THR A 339 1.26 -8.39 -5.03
C THR A 339 1.83 -9.51 -4.14
N PRO A 340 1.05 -10.55 -3.78
CA PRO A 340 1.57 -11.69 -3.04
C PRO A 340 2.75 -12.41 -3.69
N SER A 341 3.04 -12.17 -4.98
CA SER A 341 4.10 -12.84 -5.74
C SER A 341 5.30 -11.93 -6.04
N GLU A 342 5.07 -10.65 -6.27
CA GLU A 342 6.08 -9.72 -6.79
C GLU A 342 5.71 -8.25 -6.58
N VAL A 343 6.70 -7.36 -6.71
CA VAL A 343 6.51 -5.91 -6.83
C VAL A 343 6.58 -5.50 -8.29
N LEU A 344 5.51 -4.90 -8.79
CA LEU A 344 5.36 -4.41 -10.15
C LEU A 344 5.54 -2.88 -10.19
N THR A 345 6.22 -2.39 -11.22
CA THR A 345 6.28 -0.96 -11.52
C THR A 345 5.64 -0.73 -12.88
N MET A 346 4.50 -0.02 -12.89
CA MET A 346 3.79 0.36 -14.10
C MET A 346 4.04 1.84 -14.35
N VAL A 347 4.57 2.19 -15.52
CA VAL A 347 4.82 3.59 -15.90
C VAL A 347 3.83 4.00 -16.98
N LYS A 348 3.17 5.14 -16.79
CA LYS A 348 2.22 5.70 -17.75
C LYS A 348 2.98 6.13 -19.00
N ARG A 349 2.58 5.58 -20.16
CA ARG A 349 3.17 5.97 -21.45
C ARG A 349 2.87 7.43 -21.74
N GLY A 350 3.91 8.21 -22.05
CA GLY A 350 3.77 9.66 -22.27
C GLY A 350 3.44 10.44 -21.00
N GLY A 351 3.65 9.85 -19.81
CA GLY A 351 3.61 10.56 -18.54
C GLY A 351 4.81 11.49 -18.34
N ARG A 352 4.89 12.10 -17.16
CA ARG A 352 5.92 13.11 -16.80
C ARG A 352 7.20 12.50 -16.24
N LEU A 353 7.20 11.19 -15.96
CA LEU A 353 8.40 10.45 -15.56
C LEU A 353 9.20 10.02 -16.79
N GLY A 354 10.19 10.85 -17.17
CA GLY A 354 11.24 10.50 -18.14
C GLY A 354 10.78 10.53 -19.59
#